data_AF-A0A534EVV7-F1
#
_entry.id   AF-A0A534EVV7-F1
#
_cell.length_a   1.000
_cell.length_b   1.000
_cell.length_c   1.000
_cell.angle_alpha   90.00
_cell.angle_beta   90.00
_cell.angle_gamma   90.00
#
_symmetry.space_group_name_H-M   'P 1'
#
loop_
_entity.id
_entity.type
_entity.pdbx_description
1 polymer ?
#
loop_
_entity_poly.entity_id
_entity_poly.type
_entity_poly.pdbx_seq_one_letter_code
_entity_poly.pdbx_strand_id
1 'polypeptide(L)' 'MPELPTDLAAQVDAALREDIGGGDVTAALVPAAQRVRGAVIAREEAVLCGRPWAEETFRRLDPQVRLAWRASDGE' A
#
# COMPACT_ATOMS: atom_id res chain seq x y z
N MET A 1 -20.18 4.68 4.66
CA MET A 1 -18.85 5.11 4.20
C MET A 1 -19.05 5.93 2.94
N PRO A 2 -18.36 7.07 2.77
CA PRO A 2 -18.44 7.83 1.52
C PRO A 2 -18.04 6.94 0.35
N GLU A 3 -18.62 7.20 -0.81
CA GLU A 3 -18.28 6.52 -2.06
C GLU A 3 -16.83 6.84 -2.43
N LEU A 4 -16.08 5.83 -2.89
CA LEU A 4 -14.68 6.02 -3.25
C LEU A 4 -14.56 6.74 -4.59
N PRO A 5 -13.50 7.55 -4.80
CA PRO A 5 -13.23 8.13 -6.11
C PRO A 5 -13.10 7.04 -7.18
N THR A 6 -13.76 7.26 -8.32
CA THR A 6 -13.76 6.31 -9.43
C THR A 6 -12.38 6.12 -10.06
N ASP A 7 -11.48 7.09 -9.85
CA ASP A 7 -10.12 7.11 -10.38
C ASP A 7 -9.07 6.54 -9.41
N LEU A 8 -9.45 6.07 -8.22
CA LEU A 8 -8.54 5.48 -7.24
C LEU A 8 -7.60 4.45 -7.87
N ALA A 9 -8.17 3.55 -8.68
CA ALA A 9 -7.41 2.54 -9.38
C ALA A 9 -6.37 3.15 -10.34
N ALA A 10 -6.72 4.21 -11.06
CA ALA A 10 -5.78 4.88 -11.97
C ALA A 10 -4.68 5.62 -11.20
N GLN A 11 -5.01 6.22 -10.04
CA GLN A 11 -4.03 6.88 -9.18
C GLN A 11 -2.99 5.90 -8.65
N VAL A 12 -3.42 4.73 -8.16
CA VAL A 12 -2.51 3.68 -7.70
C VAL A 12 -1.62 3.17 -8.85
N ASP A 13 -2.16 2.98 -10.06
CA ASP A 13 -1.35 2.54 -11.22
C ASP A 13 -0.31 3.59 -11.59
N ALA A 14 -0.69 4.87 -11.59
CA ALA A 14 0.21 5.95 -11.91
C ALA A 14 1.38 6.01 -10.92
N ALA A 15 1.10 5.92 -9.62
CA ALA A 15 2.11 5.94 -8.57
C ALA A 15 3.05 4.71 -8.64
N LEU A 16 2.49 3.51 -8.80
CA LEU A 16 3.31 2.29 -8.93
C LEU A 16 4.20 2.32 -10.17
N ARG A 17 3.68 2.82 -11.30
CA ARG A 17 4.46 2.92 -12.54
C ARG A 17 5.57 3.96 -12.44
N GLU A 18 5.35 5.07 -11.74
CA GLU A 18 6.36 6.09 -11.49
C GLU A 18 7.52 5.55 -10.67
N ASP A 19 7.22 4.86 -9.56
CA ASP A 19 8.23 4.43 -8.58
C ASP A 19 8.92 3.11 -8.98
N ILE A 20 8.16 2.12 -9.42
CA ILE A 20 8.68 0.77 -9.70
C ILE A 20 9.07 0.62 -11.16
N GLY A 21 8.27 1.14 -12.10
CA GLY A 21 8.56 1.08 -13.54
C GLY A 21 8.99 -0.31 -14.03
N GLY A 22 10.28 -0.46 -14.38
CA GLY A 22 10.88 -1.71 -14.84
C GLY A 22 11.22 -2.75 -13.75
N GLY A 23 10.95 -2.44 -12.48
CA GLY A 23 11.19 -3.29 -11.31
C GLY A 23 12.06 -2.61 -10.24
N ASP A 24 11.98 -3.11 -9.00
CA ASP A 24 12.85 -2.69 -7.90
C ASP A 24 14.15 -3.50 -7.89
N VAL A 25 15.23 -2.88 -8.38
CA VAL A 25 16.56 -3.51 -8.46
C VAL A 25 17.20 -3.77 -7.09
N THR A 26 16.79 -3.03 -6.07
CA THR A 26 17.31 -3.22 -4.70
C THR A 26 16.63 -4.41 -4.04
N ALA A 27 15.32 -4.57 -4.27
CA ALA A 27 14.58 -5.75 -3.83
C ALA A 27 15.10 -7.06 -4.44
N ALA A 28 15.73 -7.02 -5.63
CA ALA A 28 16.34 -8.19 -6.27
C ALA A 28 17.49 -8.83 -5.46
N LEU A 29 18.03 -8.13 -4.45
CA LEU A 29 19.03 -8.66 -3.53
C LEU A 29 18.42 -9.50 -2.40
N VAL A 30 17.09 -9.47 -2.22
CA VAL A 30 16.37 -10.22 -1.20
C VAL A 30 15.92 -11.57 -1.78
N PRO A 31 16.09 -12.69 -1.05
CA PRO A 31 15.59 -13.99 -1.51
C PRO A 31 14.07 -13.96 -1.77
N ALA A 32 13.64 -14.41 -2.95
CA ALA A 32 12.23 -14.32 -3.39
C ALA A 32 11.22 -15.03 -2.47
N ALA A 33 11.66 -16.08 -1.76
CA ALA A 33 10.81 -16.83 -0.83
C ALA A 33 10.74 -16.21 0.58
N GLN A 34 11.53 -15.17 0.86
CA GLN A 34 11.58 -14.56 2.17
C GLN A 34 10.25 -13.82 2.46
N ARG A 35 9.62 -14.18 3.58
CA ARG A 35 8.43 -13.49 4.10
C ARG A 35 8.83 -12.61 5.27
N VAL A 36 8.24 -11.43 5.34
CA VAL A 36 8.52 -10.44 6.38
C VAL A 36 7.23 -9.91 6.98
N ARG A 37 7.35 -9.28 8.15
CA ARG A 37 6.28 -8.52 8.80
C ARG A 37 6.76 -7.09 9.03
N GLY A 38 6.00 -6.12 8.55
CA GLY A 38 6.22 -4.69 8.80
C GLY A 38 5.08 -4.06 9.60
N ALA A 39 5.28 -2.82 10.03
CA ALA A 39 4.26 -1.98 10.65
C ALA A 39 4.42 -0.53 10.18
N VAL A 40 3.31 0.15 9.93
CA VAL A 40 3.26 1.60 9.72
C VAL A 40 2.91 2.26 11.04
N ILE A 41 3.69 3.25 11.47
CA ILE A 41 3.58 3.90 12.78
C ILE A 41 3.50 5.40 12.56
N ALA A 42 2.41 6.04 13.02
CA ALA A 42 2.31 7.48 13.10
C ALA A 42 3.25 8.00 14.20
N ARG A 43 4.08 9.00 13.89
CA ARG A 43 5.06 9.57 14.82
C ARG A 43 4.55 10.80 15.57
N GLU A 44 3.35 11.22 15.24
CA GLU A 44 2.62 12.35 15.79
C GLU A 44 1.11 12.05 15.72
N GLU A 45 0.31 12.85 16.41
CA GLU A 45 -1.15 12.75 16.38
C GLU A 45 -1.66 13.08 14.97
N ALA A 46 -2.48 12.20 14.41
CA ALA A 46 -2.96 12.30 13.04
C ALA A 46 -4.32 11.62 12.91
N VAL A 47 -5.10 12.07 11.92
CA VAL A 47 -6.32 11.38 11.46
C VAL A 47 -5.94 10.51 10.27
N LEU A 48 -6.23 9.22 10.35
CA LEU A 48 -6.01 8.26 9.28
C LEU A 48 -6.95 8.56 8.10
N CYS A 49 -6.41 8.50 6.89
CA CYS A 49 -7.16 8.58 5.65
C CYS A 49 -6.41 7.80 4.56
N GLY A 50 -7.15 7.10 3.69
CA GLY A 50 -6.57 6.47 2.51
C GLY A 50 -6.36 4.96 2.63
N ARG A 51 -7.01 4.28 3.58
CA ARG A 51 -6.99 2.81 3.65
C ARG A 51 -7.25 2.11 2.30
N PRO A 52 -8.23 2.54 1.49
CA PRO A 52 -8.50 1.92 0.19
C PRO A 52 -7.33 2.01 -0.80
N TRP A 53 -6.54 3.09 -0.75
CA TRP A 53 -5.36 3.25 -1.61
C TRP A 53 -4.23 2.31 -1.18
N ALA A 54 -3.99 2.18 0.13
CA ALA A 54 -3.00 1.25 0.64
C ALA A 54 -3.39 -0.21 0.33
N GLU A 55 -4.66 -0.58 0.52
CA GLU A 55 -5.19 -1.90 0.18
C GLU A 55 -5.00 -2.22 -1.30
N GLU A 56 -5.40 -1.30 -2.20
CA GLU A 56 -5.25 -1.48 -3.65
C GLU A 56 -3.77 -1.58 -4.08
N THR A 57 -2.89 -0.78 -3.45
CA THR A 57 -1.45 -0.81 -3.72
C THR A 57 -0.87 -2.19 -3.41
N PHE A 58 -1.09 -2.71 -2.20
CA PHE A 58 -0.58 -4.03 -1.83
C PHE A 58 -1.24 -5.15 -2.63
N ARG A 59 -2.54 -5.05 -2.93
CA ARG A 59 -3.24 -6.03 -3.78
C ARG A 59 -2.61 -6.15 -5.17
N ARG A 60 -2.12 -5.05 -5.75
CA ARG A 60 -1.45 -5.05 -7.07
C ARG A 60 -0.01 -5.56 -7.01
N LEU A 61 0.71 -5.27 -5.93
CA LEU A 61 2.10 -5.70 -5.76
C LEU A 61 2.20 -7.18 -5.43
N ASP A 62 1.48 -7.65 -4.42
CA ASP A 62 1.38 -9.05 -4.05
C ASP A 62 0.05 -9.32 -3.34
N PRO A 63 -0.93 -9.99 -3.98
CA PRO A 63 -2.23 -10.27 -3.39
C PRO A 63 -2.18 -11.19 -2.16
N GLN A 64 -1.02 -11.78 -1.84
CA GLN A 64 -0.81 -12.58 -0.63
C GLN A 64 -0.49 -11.73 0.60
N VAL A 65 -0.19 -10.43 0.44
CA VAL A 65 0.04 -9.51 1.55
C VAL A 65 -1.23 -9.37 2.39
N ARG A 66 -1.07 -9.50 3.71
CA ARG A 66 -2.16 -9.34 4.67
C ARG A 66 -1.99 -8.02 5.42
N LEU A 67 -2.98 -7.16 5.31
CA LEU A 67 -3.05 -5.90 6.05
C LEU A 67 -3.89 -6.07 7.32
N ALA A 68 -3.34 -5.61 8.44
CA ALA A 68 -4.02 -5.61 9.74
C ALA A 68 -4.15 -4.17 10.24
N TRP A 69 -5.30 -3.55 9.97
CA TRP A 69 -5.59 -2.17 10.36
C TRP A 69 -5.86 -2.04 11.86
N ARG A 70 -5.36 -0.95 12.45
CA ARG A 70 -5.55 -0.60 13.87
C ARG A 70 -6.41 0.64 14.09
N ALA A 71 -6.80 1.32 13.01
CA ALA A 71 -7.69 2.48 12.96
C ALA A 71 -8.43 2.49 11.61
N SER A 72 -9.51 3.26 11.51
CA SER A 72 -10.29 3.46 10.28
C SER A 72 -10.08 4.85 9.70
N ASP A 73 -10.43 5.04 8.43
CA ASP A 73 -10.42 6.38 7.84
C ASP A 73 -11.33 7.30 8.65
N GLY A 74 -10.79 8.43 9.11
CA GLY A 74 -11.45 9.39 9.99
C GLY A 74 -11.16 9.23 11.49
N GLU A 75 -10.41 8.20 11.89
CA GLU A 75 -9.89 8.02 13.27
C GLU A 75 -8.46 8.52 13.42
#